data_AF-A0A8H4WNL5-F1
#
_entry.id   AF-A0A8H4WNL5-F1
#
_cell.length_a   1.000
_cell.length_b   1.000
_cell.length_c   1.000
_cell.angle_alpha   90.00
_cell.angle_beta   90.00
_cell.angle_gamma   90.00
#
_symmetry.space_group_name_H-M   'P 1'
#
loop_
_entity.id
_entity.type
_entity.pdbx_description
1 polymer ?
#
loop_
_entity_poly.entity_id
_entity_poly.type
_entity_poly.pdbx_seq_one_letter_code
_entity_poly.pdbx_strand_id
1 'polypeptide(L)'
;MPVSSKVSIIAYIFTYYAIAAGMLLTLVNYVLVGLFFYDLDQFYTPSWGIWVSLLVVFNGVASVACSMTRHRLKEKSFFLAMLEAAKWLPFLVLFFGGISINCAKALLCHAFSINIEWASTSKELGPTGIYIGLNKMMNRFKYTFVICIILAAGMMYMSFGAPWGWTIAPGKFSAGTYAIVPLAVQVACAFTLPLFLGLT
;
A
#
# COMPACT_ATOMS: atom_id res chain seq x y z
N MET A 1 23.67 17.87 15.88
CA MET A 1 23.10 17.37 14.61
C MET A 1 22.82 18.56 13.69
N PRO A 2 23.27 18.51 12.42
CA PRO A 2 22.94 19.53 11.40
C PRO A 2 21.43 19.69 11.21
N VAL A 3 20.97 20.89 10.84
CA VAL A 3 19.54 21.16 10.58
C VAL A 3 19.00 20.29 9.45
N SER A 4 19.79 20.08 8.39
CA SER A 4 19.46 19.17 7.28
C SER A 4 19.14 17.76 7.78
N SER A 5 19.95 17.21 8.69
CA SER A 5 19.71 15.89 9.27
C SER A 5 18.41 15.84 10.08
N LYS A 6 18.07 16.89 10.83
CA LYS A 6 16.81 16.96 11.58
C LYS A 6 15.60 16.95 10.66
N VAL A 7 15.64 17.76 9.59
CA VAL A 7 14.58 17.82 8.58
C VAL A 7 14.40 16.46 7.91
N SER A 8 15.50 15.80 7.53
CA SER A 8 15.44 14.46 6.91
C SER A 8 14.84 13.40 7.84
N ILE A 9 15.19 13.42 9.13
CA ILE A 9 14.62 12.48 10.12
C ILE A 9 13.12 12.73 10.29
N ILE A 10 12.70 13.99 10.40
CA ILE A 10 11.28 14.35 10.54
C ILE A 10 10.50 13.92 9.28
N ALA A 11 11.01 14.25 8.09
CA ALA A 11 10.39 13.86 6.82
C ALA A 11 10.25 12.34 6.71
N TYR A 12 11.29 11.59 7.08
CA TYR A 12 11.26 10.13 7.13
C TYR A 12 10.19 9.59 8.09
N ILE A 13 10.05 10.15 9.29
CA ILE A 13 8.99 9.75 10.24
C ILE A 13 7.60 10.00 9.63
N PHE A 14 7.38 11.16 8.99
CA PHE A 14 6.10 11.46 8.35
C PHE A 14 5.74 10.48 7.23
N THR A 15 6.71 9.89 6.53
CA THR A 15 6.41 8.85 5.53
C THR A 15 5.71 7.64 6.15
N TYR A 16 6.03 7.25 7.39
CA TYR A 16 5.34 6.16 8.07
C TYR A 16 3.89 6.50 8.41
N TYR A 17 3.61 7.73 8.81
CA TYR A 17 2.24 8.20 9.01
C TYR A 17 1.42 8.17 7.71
N ALA A 18 2.03 8.60 6.60
CA ALA A 18 1.38 8.54 5.29
C ALA A 18 1.08 7.07 4.87
N ILE A 19 2.05 6.16 5.06
CA ILE A 19 1.88 4.73 4.76
C ILE A 19 0.78 4.11 5.64
N ALA A 20 0.78 4.40 6.94
CA ALA A 20 -0.22 3.91 7.87
C ALA A 20 -1.63 4.39 7.53
N ALA A 21 -1.78 5.66 7.14
CA ALA A 21 -3.06 6.23 6.73
C ALA A 21 -3.58 5.67 5.39
N GLY A 22 -2.71 5.07 4.57
CA GLY A 22 -3.03 4.64 3.21
C GLY A 22 -4.31 3.81 3.08
N MET A 23 -4.46 2.74 3.89
CA MET A 23 -5.66 1.88 3.84
C MET A 23 -6.94 2.60 4.30
N LEU A 24 -6.83 3.44 5.33
CA LEU A 24 -7.98 4.19 5.82
C LEU A 24 -8.43 5.25 4.81
N LEU A 25 -7.47 5.97 4.22
CA LEU A 25 -7.76 7.00 3.23
C LEU A 25 -8.32 6.43 1.93
N THR A 26 -7.85 5.25 1.47
CA THR A 26 -8.46 4.58 0.31
C THR A 26 -9.87 4.07 0.60
N LEU A 27 -10.14 3.61 1.83
CA LEU A 27 -11.49 3.24 2.27
C LEU A 27 -12.43 4.46 2.30
N VAL A 28 -11.99 5.58 2.88
CA VAL A 28 -12.76 6.83 2.89
C VAL A 28 -13.02 7.32 1.47
N ASN A 29 -11.99 7.27 0.61
CA ASN A 29 -12.13 7.60 -0.81
C ASN A 29 -13.15 6.69 -1.51
N TYR A 30 -13.16 5.39 -1.22
CA TYR A 30 -14.14 4.46 -1.78
C TYR A 30 -15.58 4.86 -1.44
N VAL A 31 -15.84 5.23 -0.18
CA VAL A 31 -17.17 5.65 0.27
C VAL A 31 -17.56 7.00 -0.34
N LEU A 32 -16.67 7.99 -0.28
CA LEU A 32 -16.94 9.34 -0.78
C LEU A 32 -17.16 9.34 -2.30
N VAL A 33 -16.20 8.84 -3.07
CA VAL A 33 -16.29 8.79 -4.54
C VAL A 33 -17.37 7.82 -5.00
N GLY A 34 -17.56 6.71 -4.29
CA GLY A 34 -18.53 5.70 -4.66
C GLY A 34 -19.98 6.16 -4.49
N LEU A 35 -20.30 6.80 -3.36
CA LEU A 35 -21.68 7.17 -3.01
C LEU A 35 -22.03 8.62 -3.35
N PHE A 36 -21.10 9.56 -3.20
CA PHE A 36 -21.36 11.00 -3.28
C PHE A 36 -20.73 11.65 -4.52
N PHE A 37 -20.52 10.88 -5.60
CA PHE A 37 -19.80 11.36 -6.78
C PHE A 37 -20.37 12.66 -7.37
N TYR A 38 -21.70 12.82 -7.39
CA TYR A 38 -22.36 13.98 -7.99
C TYR A 38 -22.38 15.20 -7.06
N ASP A 39 -22.28 14.98 -5.75
CA ASP A 39 -22.23 16.05 -4.74
C ASP A 39 -20.79 16.51 -4.45
N LEU A 40 -19.80 15.71 -4.88
CA LEU A 40 -18.39 16.04 -4.79
C LEU A 40 -18.02 17.02 -5.92
N ASP A 41 -17.70 18.26 -5.50
CA ASP A 41 -17.26 19.34 -6.37
C ASP A 41 -16.06 18.95 -7.27
N GLN A 42 -15.85 19.71 -8.34
CA GLN A 42 -14.91 19.44 -9.44
C GLN A 42 -13.44 19.22 -9.00
N PHE A 43 -13.10 19.57 -7.75
CA PHE A 43 -11.81 19.31 -7.12
C PHE A 43 -11.54 17.83 -6.81
N TYR A 44 -12.57 17.00 -6.62
CA TYR A 44 -12.39 15.57 -6.32
C TYR A 44 -12.32 14.69 -7.58
N THR A 45 -12.91 15.15 -8.69
CA THR A 45 -12.96 14.44 -9.98
C THR A 45 -11.58 14.13 -10.62
N PRO A 46 -10.49 14.91 -10.45
CA PRO A 46 -9.17 14.54 -10.96
C PRO A 46 -8.43 13.49 -10.11
N SER A 47 -9.00 12.98 -9.01
CA SER A 47 -8.33 12.02 -8.10
C SER A 47 -7.76 10.80 -8.82
N TRP A 48 -8.45 10.30 -9.85
CA TRP A 48 -7.95 9.20 -10.67
C TRP A 48 -6.68 9.57 -11.45
N GLY A 49 -6.70 10.73 -12.12
CA GLY A 49 -5.54 11.25 -12.83
C GLY A 49 -4.36 11.47 -11.89
N ILE A 50 -4.61 12.03 -10.70
CA ILE A 50 -3.61 12.21 -9.66
C ILE A 50 -3.03 10.86 -9.22
N TRP A 51 -3.86 9.86 -8.97
CA TRP A 51 -3.38 8.53 -8.57
C TRP A 51 -2.50 7.89 -9.65
N VAL A 52 -2.90 7.94 -10.92
CA VAL A 52 -2.08 7.43 -12.04
C VAL A 52 -0.80 8.23 -12.22
N SER A 53 -0.88 9.56 -12.14
CA SER A 53 0.30 10.43 -12.20
C SER A 53 1.27 10.13 -11.06
N LEU A 54 0.78 9.96 -9.83
CA LEU A 54 1.62 9.57 -8.70
C LEU A 54 2.27 8.21 -8.95
N LEU A 55 1.50 7.21 -9.39
CA LEU A 55 2.02 5.86 -9.60
C LEU A 55 3.08 5.83 -10.72
N VAL A 56 2.85 6.47 -11.85
CA VAL A 56 3.77 6.43 -12.99
C VAL A 56 4.93 7.40 -12.82
N VAL A 57 4.67 8.66 -12.44
CA VAL A 57 5.69 9.70 -12.37
C VAL A 57 6.62 9.45 -11.19
N PHE A 58 6.11 9.17 -9.99
CA PHE A 58 7.03 8.94 -8.85
C PHE A 58 7.88 7.70 -9.06
N ASN A 59 7.29 6.56 -9.44
CA ASN A 59 8.07 5.33 -9.62
C ASN A 59 9.01 5.43 -10.85
N GLY A 60 8.57 6.06 -11.93
CA GLY A 60 9.37 6.26 -13.13
C GLY A 60 10.55 7.21 -12.88
N VAL A 61 10.28 8.41 -12.38
CA VAL A 61 11.32 9.42 -12.11
C VAL A 61 12.28 8.95 -11.02
N ALA A 62 11.80 8.27 -9.97
CA ALA A 62 12.67 7.70 -8.95
C ALA A 62 13.62 6.64 -9.53
N SER A 63 13.12 5.78 -10.43
CA SER A 63 13.94 4.77 -11.11
C SER A 63 15.00 5.42 -12.01
N VAL A 64 14.64 6.47 -12.74
CA VAL A 64 15.58 7.25 -13.57
C VAL A 64 16.64 7.91 -12.69
N ALA A 65 16.25 8.62 -11.63
CA ALA A 65 17.17 9.30 -10.73
C ALA A 65 18.15 8.33 -10.05
N CYS A 66 17.66 7.19 -9.57
CA CYS A 66 18.50 6.13 -9.00
C CYS A 66 19.50 5.60 -10.03
N SER A 67 19.04 5.34 -11.26
CA SER A 67 19.89 4.85 -12.36
C SER A 67 20.97 5.88 -12.75
N MET A 68 20.63 7.17 -12.76
CA MET A 68 21.59 8.25 -13.00
C MET A 68 22.68 8.28 -11.93
N THR A 69 22.31 8.17 -10.64
CA THR A 69 23.29 8.17 -9.55
C THR A 69 24.23 6.97 -9.64
N ARG A 70 23.72 5.76 -9.89
CA ARG A 70 24.55 4.55 -10.06
C ARG A 70 25.46 4.63 -11.27
N HIS A 71 24.99 5.25 -12.35
CA HIS A 71 25.81 5.50 -13.53
C HIS A 71 26.95 6.49 -13.22
N ARG A 72 26.67 7.57 -12.49
CA ARG A 72 27.68 8.56 -12.07
C ARG A 72 28.71 7.98 -11.11
N LEU A 73 28.32 7.03 -10.28
CA LEU A 73 29.22 6.28 -9.39
C LEU A 73 30.05 5.22 -10.13
N LYS A 74 29.89 5.09 -11.46
CA LYS A 74 30.58 4.09 -12.31
C LYS A 74 30.33 2.64 -11.90
N GLU A 75 29.25 2.36 -11.17
CA GLU A 75 28.90 0.98 -10.80
C GLU A 75 28.38 0.19 -12.00
N LYS A 76 27.49 0.81 -12.80
CA LYS A 76 26.76 0.16 -13.90
C LYS A 76 26.46 1.14 -15.04
N SER A 77 26.19 0.61 -16.23
CA SER A 77 25.65 1.42 -17.33
C SER A 77 24.21 1.87 -17.03
N PHE A 78 23.83 3.06 -17.53
CA PHE A 78 22.53 3.67 -17.22
C PHE A 78 21.34 2.76 -17.53
N PHE A 79 21.29 2.19 -18.74
CA PHE A 79 20.19 1.32 -19.16
C PHE A 79 20.10 0.01 -18.37
N LEU A 80 21.25 -0.56 -17.98
CA LEU A 80 21.29 -1.77 -17.17
C LEU A 80 20.81 -1.49 -15.74
N ALA A 81 21.21 -0.35 -15.16
CA ALA A 81 20.70 0.11 -13.87
C ALA A 81 19.19 0.39 -13.90
N MET A 82 18.67 0.93 -15.03
CA MET A 82 17.24 1.18 -15.20
C MET A 82 16.41 -0.10 -15.27
N LEU A 83 16.88 -1.11 -16.02
CA LEU A 83 16.21 -2.42 -16.07
C LEU A 83 16.22 -3.11 -14.70
N GLU A 84 17.31 -2.98 -13.95
CA GLU A 84 17.37 -3.49 -12.57
C GLU A 84 16.38 -2.76 -11.65
N ALA A 85 16.30 -1.43 -11.73
CA ALA A 85 15.31 -0.67 -10.97
C ALA A 85 13.87 -1.11 -11.32
N ALA A 86 13.57 -1.24 -12.61
CA ALA A 86 12.26 -1.68 -13.09
C ALA A 86 11.90 -3.09 -12.63
N LYS A 87 12.88 -4.01 -12.57
CA LYS A 87 12.69 -5.37 -12.02
C LYS A 87 12.25 -5.35 -10.55
N TRP A 88 12.73 -4.37 -9.76
CA TRP A 88 12.40 -4.28 -8.33
C TRP A 88 11.10 -3.53 -8.04
N LEU A 89 10.57 -2.75 -8.99
CA LEU A 89 9.34 -1.98 -8.80
C LEU A 89 8.12 -2.81 -8.35
N PRO A 90 7.83 -4.01 -8.92
CA PRO A 90 6.69 -4.80 -8.47
C PRO A 90 6.77 -5.19 -6.99
N PHE A 91 7.97 -5.54 -6.51
CA PHE A 91 8.21 -5.85 -5.10
C PHE A 91 8.03 -4.63 -4.21
N LEU A 92 8.44 -3.46 -4.70
CA LEU A 92 8.30 -2.19 -3.99
C LEU A 92 6.82 -1.79 -3.86
N VAL A 93 6.04 -1.94 -4.93
CA VAL A 93 4.58 -1.71 -4.93
C VAL A 93 3.89 -2.67 -3.96
N LEU A 94 4.22 -3.96 -4.03
CA LEU A 94 3.68 -4.98 -3.12
C LEU A 94 3.99 -4.64 -1.66
N PHE A 95 5.25 -4.27 -1.37
CA PHE A 95 5.70 -3.95 -0.03
C PHE A 95 5.00 -2.71 0.52
N PHE A 96 5.13 -1.56 -0.15
CA PHE A 96 4.55 -0.30 0.36
C PHE A 96 3.02 -0.30 0.36
N GLY A 97 2.38 -0.98 -0.59
CA GLY A 97 0.93 -1.19 -0.56
C GLY A 97 0.50 -2.09 0.61
N GLY A 98 1.27 -3.16 0.89
CA GLY A 98 0.87 -4.17 1.86
C GLY A 98 1.18 -3.87 3.33
N ILE A 99 2.17 -3.03 3.64
CA ILE A 99 2.59 -2.77 5.03
C ILE A 99 1.66 -1.83 5.80
N SER A 100 0.76 -1.12 5.11
CA SER A 100 -0.10 -0.07 5.66
C SER A 100 -0.83 -0.46 6.96
N ILE A 101 -1.52 -1.60 6.98
CA ILE A 101 -2.28 -2.08 8.15
C ILE A 101 -1.36 -2.32 9.35
N ASN A 102 -0.21 -2.95 9.13
CA ASN A 102 0.74 -3.27 10.19
C ASN A 102 1.40 -2.00 10.74
N CYS A 103 1.68 -1.04 9.85
CA CYS A 103 2.20 0.28 10.23
C CYS A 103 1.16 1.08 11.05
N ALA A 104 -0.11 1.08 10.62
CA ALA A 104 -1.21 1.70 11.36
C ALA A 104 -1.37 1.09 12.77
N LYS A 105 -1.32 -0.23 12.89
CA LYS A 105 -1.34 -0.91 14.19
C LYS A 105 -0.19 -0.42 15.09
N ALA A 106 1.04 -0.38 14.58
CA ALA A 106 2.20 0.05 15.36
C ALA A 106 2.07 1.51 15.83
N LEU A 107 1.63 2.42 14.96
CA LEU A 107 1.43 3.83 15.29
C LEU A 107 0.29 4.04 16.29
N LEU A 108 -0.84 3.34 16.13
CA LEU A 108 -1.96 3.42 17.06
C LEU A 108 -1.57 2.86 18.43
N CYS A 109 -0.90 1.72 18.49
CA CYS A 109 -0.39 1.18 19.75
C CYS A 109 0.57 2.17 20.43
N HIS A 110 1.46 2.81 19.67
CA HIS A 110 2.34 3.84 20.19
C HIS A 110 1.57 5.05 20.75
N ALA A 111 0.58 5.56 20.00
CA ALA A 111 -0.23 6.70 20.40
C ALA A 111 -1.06 6.44 21.67
N PHE A 112 -1.58 5.21 21.83
CA PHE A 112 -2.35 4.81 23.01
C PHE A 112 -1.50 4.19 24.14
N SER A 113 -0.17 4.26 24.04
CA SER A 113 0.76 3.65 25.03
C SER A 113 0.49 2.15 25.28
N ILE A 114 -0.01 1.44 24.26
CA ILE A 114 -0.20 -0.01 24.30
C ILE A 114 1.16 -0.66 24.08
N ASN A 115 1.60 -1.48 25.04
CA ASN A 115 2.89 -2.13 24.97
C ASN A 115 2.93 -3.11 23.78
N ILE A 116 3.87 -2.87 22.87
CA ILE A 116 4.20 -3.75 21.76
C ILE A 116 5.70 -4.08 21.84
N GLU A 117 6.03 -5.35 21.69
CA GLU A 117 7.43 -5.76 21.61
C GLU A 117 7.98 -5.49 20.21
N TRP A 118 9.02 -4.66 20.15
CA TRP A 118 9.80 -4.42 18.94
C TRP A 118 10.81 -5.56 18.77
N ALA A 119 10.36 -6.67 18.20
CA ALA A 119 11.22 -7.80 17.91
C ALA A 119 12.19 -7.48 16.76
N SER A 120 13.47 -7.79 16.93
CA SER A 120 14.45 -7.76 15.84
C SER A 120 14.21 -8.94 14.89
N THR A 121 14.35 -8.73 13.59
CA THR A 121 14.29 -9.80 12.59
C THR A 121 15.26 -10.93 12.97
N SER A 122 14.74 -12.16 13.11
CA SER A 122 15.56 -13.34 13.39
C SER A 122 16.49 -13.59 12.19
N LYS A 123 17.80 -13.53 12.42
CA LYS A 123 18.81 -13.75 11.37
C LYS A 123 19.00 -15.22 11.02
N GLU A 124 18.56 -16.13 11.90
CA GLU A 124 18.63 -17.58 11.66
C GLU A 124 17.31 -18.10 11.10
N LEU A 125 17.43 -18.90 10.04
CA LEU A 125 16.33 -19.66 9.47
C LEU A 125 15.90 -20.72 10.49
N GLY A 126 14.72 -20.54 11.09
CA GLY A 126 14.08 -21.59 11.88
C GLY A 126 13.74 -22.81 11.01
N PRO A 127 13.21 -23.89 11.60
CA PRO A 127 12.88 -25.12 10.88
C PRO A 127 12.07 -24.81 9.61
N THR A 128 12.62 -25.20 8.48
CA THR A 128 12.12 -24.88 7.14
C THR A 128 11.10 -25.92 6.70
N GLY A 129 9.99 -25.45 6.12
CA GLY A 129 8.93 -26.30 5.59
C GLY A 129 7.71 -25.47 5.25
N ILE A 130 7.11 -25.72 4.07
CA ILE A 130 5.98 -24.93 3.55
C ILE A 130 4.83 -24.87 4.55
N TYR A 131 4.51 -25.99 5.21
CA TYR A 131 3.45 -26.06 6.22
C TYR A 131 3.76 -25.27 7.50
N ILE A 132 5.03 -25.27 7.94
CA ILE A 132 5.47 -24.53 9.13
C ILE A 132 5.43 -23.02 8.84
N GLY A 133 5.94 -22.61 7.67
CA GLY A 133 5.88 -21.24 7.18
C GLY A 133 4.45 -20.72 7.06
N LEU A 134 3.57 -21.51 6.44
CA LEU A 134 2.15 -21.17 6.26
C LEU A 134 1.43 -20.99 7.61
N ASN A 135 1.59 -21.93 8.55
CA ASN A 135 0.95 -21.84 9.86
C ASN A 135 1.45 -20.62 10.66
N LYS A 136 2.76 -20.35 10.62
CA LYS A 136 3.37 -19.19 11.28
C LYS A 136 2.87 -17.87 10.66
N MET A 137 2.78 -17.82 9.33
CA MET A 137 2.26 -16.67 8.59
C MET A 137 0.79 -16.41 8.93
N MET A 138 -0.07 -17.43 8.85
CA MET A 138 -1.50 -17.31 9.18
C MET A 138 -1.70 -16.79 10.60
N ASN A 139 -0.97 -17.31 11.59
CA ASN A 139 -1.10 -16.84 12.97
C ASN A 139 -0.63 -15.39 13.16
N ARG A 140 0.41 -14.96 12.45
CA ARG A 140 0.96 -13.61 12.55
C ARG A 140 0.09 -12.57 11.84
N PHE A 141 -0.46 -12.91 10.68
CA PHE A 141 -1.20 -12.00 9.80
C PHE A 141 -2.72 -12.23 9.79
N LYS A 142 -3.26 -13.04 10.71
CA LYS A 142 -4.71 -13.35 10.78
C LYS A 142 -5.61 -12.11 10.71
N TYR A 143 -5.25 -11.04 11.43
CA TYR A 143 -6.04 -9.81 11.42
C TYR A 143 -5.96 -9.08 10.09
N THR A 144 -4.79 -9.06 9.44
CA THR A 144 -4.63 -8.51 8.09
C THR A 144 -5.51 -9.26 7.10
N PHE A 145 -5.51 -10.60 7.13
CA PHE A 145 -6.36 -11.41 6.27
C PHE A 145 -7.85 -11.16 6.52
N VAL A 146 -8.28 -11.11 7.78
CA VAL A 146 -9.67 -10.83 8.15
C VAL A 146 -10.11 -9.45 7.66
N ILE A 147 -9.30 -8.41 7.86
CA ILE A 147 -9.59 -7.05 7.37
C ILE A 147 -9.71 -7.04 5.85
N CYS A 148 -8.77 -7.66 5.14
CA CYS A 148 -8.82 -7.74 3.67
C CYS A 148 -10.07 -8.46 3.18
N ILE A 149 -10.46 -9.57 3.82
CA ILE A 149 -11.68 -10.32 3.46
C ILE A 149 -12.93 -9.48 3.71
N ILE A 150 -13.02 -8.79 4.84
CA ILE A 150 -14.16 -7.90 5.15
C ILE A 150 -14.26 -6.77 4.13
N LEU A 151 -13.15 -6.13 3.80
CA LEU A 151 -13.12 -5.05 2.81
C LEU A 151 -13.51 -5.56 1.41
N ALA A 152 -12.96 -6.70 0.99
CA ALA A 152 -13.30 -7.31 -0.30
C ALA A 152 -14.79 -7.71 -0.35
N ALA A 153 -15.32 -8.32 0.72
CA ALA A 153 -16.74 -8.66 0.83
C ALA A 153 -17.63 -7.42 0.81
N GLY A 154 -17.24 -6.35 1.50
CA GLY A 154 -17.94 -5.06 1.49
C GLY A 154 -17.98 -4.45 0.09
N MET A 155 -16.86 -4.49 -0.65
CA MET A 155 -16.82 -4.03 -2.04
C MET A 155 -17.73 -4.86 -2.96
N MET A 156 -17.73 -6.18 -2.81
CA MET A 156 -18.62 -7.07 -3.58
C MET A 156 -20.10 -6.79 -3.25
N TYR A 157 -20.44 -6.64 -1.97
CA TYR A 157 -21.80 -6.32 -1.54
C TYR A 157 -22.28 -4.99 -2.12
N MET A 158 -21.45 -3.93 -2.05
CA MET A 158 -21.78 -2.63 -2.63
C MET A 158 -21.92 -2.67 -4.15
N SER A 159 -21.26 -3.60 -4.83
CA SER A 159 -21.38 -3.75 -6.29
C SER A 159 -22.64 -4.52 -6.73
N PHE A 160 -23.11 -5.51 -5.96
CA PHE A 160 -24.17 -6.43 -6.40
C PHE A 160 -25.43 -6.47 -5.52
N GLY A 161 -25.29 -6.19 -4.22
CA GLY A 161 -26.34 -6.41 -3.21
C GLY A 161 -26.87 -5.13 -2.56
N ALA A 162 -26.32 -3.95 -2.89
CA ALA A 162 -26.77 -2.69 -2.32
C ALA A 162 -28.13 -2.25 -2.90
N PRO A 163 -28.98 -1.58 -2.09
CA PRO A 163 -30.23 -0.98 -2.56
C PRO A 163 -30.00 0.05 -3.68
N TRP A 164 -31.06 0.33 -4.43
CA TRP A 164 -31.02 1.31 -5.51
C TRP A 164 -30.53 2.68 -5.00
N GLY A 165 -29.52 3.24 -5.67
CA GLY A 165 -28.85 4.50 -5.28
C GLY A 165 -27.60 4.34 -4.41
N TRP A 166 -27.34 3.16 -3.84
CA TRP A 166 -26.16 2.87 -3.01
C TRP A 166 -25.17 1.90 -3.69
N THR A 167 -25.43 1.56 -4.95
CA THR A 167 -24.61 0.62 -5.72
C THR A 167 -23.34 1.27 -6.25
N ILE A 168 -22.18 0.74 -5.87
CA ILE A 168 -20.87 1.16 -6.38
C ILE A 168 -20.41 0.11 -7.40
N ALA A 169 -20.95 0.19 -8.62
CA ALA A 169 -20.65 -0.75 -9.69
C ALA A 169 -19.76 -0.12 -10.77
N PRO A 170 -18.83 -0.87 -11.38
CA PRO A 170 -18.03 -0.39 -12.51
C PRO A 170 -18.92 -0.16 -13.74
N GLY A 171 -18.88 1.03 -14.32
CA GLY A 171 -19.69 1.37 -15.50
C GLY A 171 -19.25 2.66 -16.19
N LYS A 172 -19.62 2.83 -17.47
CA LYS A 172 -19.21 3.97 -18.31
C LYS A 172 -19.66 5.34 -17.78
N PHE A 173 -20.75 5.36 -17.00
CA PHE A 173 -21.32 6.57 -16.39
C PHE A 173 -21.29 6.52 -14.86
N SER A 174 -20.57 5.57 -14.26
CA SER A 174 -20.47 5.36 -12.82
C SER A 174 -19.05 5.59 -12.35
N ALA A 175 -18.88 6.38 -11.30
CA ALA A 175 -17.59 6.60 -10.65
C ALA A 175 -17.05 5.38 -9.90
N GLY A 176 -17.79 4.26 -9.93
CA GLY A 176 -17.41 3.02 -9.27
C GLY A 176 -16.00 2.56 -9.64
N THR A 177 -15.56 2.68 -10.89
CA THR A 177 -14.21 2.27 -11.29
C THR A 177 -13.12 3.06 -10.56
N TYR A 178 -13.29 4.37 -10.43
CA TYR A 178 -12.31 5.27 -9.80
C TYR A 178 -12.26 5.09 -8.27
N ALA A 179 -13.40 4.72 -7.67
CA ALA A 179 -13.48 4.39 -6.25
C ALA A 179 -12.90 3.00 -5.94
N ILE A 180 -13.22 2.00 -6.77
CA ILE A 180 -12.88 0.59 -6.56
C ILE A 180 -11.37 0.34 -6.68
N VAL A 181 -10.71 0.88 -7.71
CA VAL A 181 -9.33 0.48 -8.05
C VAL A 181 -8.32 0.78 -6.93
N PRO A 182 -8.26 1.99 -6.32
CA PRO A 182 -7.29 2.26 -5.26
C PRO A 182 -7.46 1.36 -4.05
N LEU A 183 -8.71 1.09 -3.64
CA LEU A 183 -9.00 0.19 -2.51
C LEU A 183 -8.67 -1.27 -2.87
N ALA A 184 -9.02 -1.72 -4.09
CA ALA A 184 -8.71 -3.06 -4.57
C ALA A 184 -7.20 -3.32 -4.60
N VAL A 185 -6.40 -2.35 -5.10
CA VAL A 185 -4.93 -2.46 -5.10
C VAL A 185 -4.39 -2.56 -3.68
N GLN A 186 -4.91 -1.75 -2.75
CA GLN A 186 -4.48 -1.78 -1.36
C GLN A 186 -4.80 -3.12 -0.69
N VAL A 187 -6.01 -3.63 -0.88
CA VAL A 187 -6.46 -4.94 -0.34
C VAL A 187 -5.64 -6.07 -0.96
N ALA A 188 -5.40 -6.05 -2.28
CA ALA A 188 -4.60 -7.05 -2.96
C ALA A 188 -3.16 -7.08 -2.45
N CYS A 189 -2.51 -5.92 -2.31
CA CYS A 189 -1.14 -5.83 -1.79
C CYS A 189 -1.07 -6.27 -0.33
N ALA A 190 -2.01 -5.85 0.52
CA ALA A 190 -2.05 -6.24 1.93
C ALA A 190 -2.32 -7.74 2.14
N PHE A 191 -3.12 -8.35 1.26
CA PHE A 191 -3.38 -9.79 1.28
C PHE A 191 -2.20 -10.61 0.78
N THR A 192 -1.53 -10.16 -0.29
CA THR A 192 -0.45 -10.91 -0.95
C THR A 192 0.91 -10.74 -0.26
N LEU A 193 1.17 -9.60 0.40
CA LEU A 193 2.44 -9.34 1.07
C LEU A 193 2.83 -10.46 2.09
N PRO A 194 1.94 -10.91 2.98
CA PRO A 194 2.24 -12.04 3.87
C PRO A 194 2.61 -13.32 3.14
N LEU A 195 1.99 -13.61 1.99
CA LEU A 195 2.27 -14.82 1.20
C LEU A 195 3.69 -14.79 0.64
N PHE A 196 4.13 -13.65 0.12
CA PHE A 196 5.50 -13.49 -0.38
C PHE A 196 6.55 -13.51 0.74
N LEU A 197 6.21 -13.06 1.95
CA LEU A 197 7.12 -13.06 3.10
C LEU A 197 7.13 -14.38 3.89
N GLY A 198 6.05 -15.16 3.85
CA GLY A 198 5.84 -16.33 4.71
C GLY A 198 6.09 -17.68 4.04
N LEU A 199 6.20 -17.73 2.70
CA LEU A 199 6.41 -18.96 1.93
C LEU A 199 7.89 -19.27 1.62
N THR A 200 8.82 -18.53 2.22
CA THR A 200 10.28 -18.76 2.15
C THR A 200 10.78 -19.50 3.38
#